data_AF-A0A2J6TTA4-F1
#
_entry.id   AF-A0A2J6TTA4-F1
#
_cell.length_a   1.000
_cell.length_b   1.000
_cell.length_c   1.000
_cell.angle_alpha   90.00
_cell.angle_beta   90.00
_cell.angle_gamma   90.00
#
_symmetry.space_group_name_H-M   'P 1'
#
loop_
_entity.id
_entity.type
_entity.pdbx_description
1 polymer ?
#
loop_
_entity_poly.entity_id
_entity_poly.type
_entity_poly.pdbx_seq_one_letter_code
_entity_poly.pdbx_strand_id
1 'polypeptide(L)'
;MWPENNIYLWQRYCLSCQSLSRTHLNSVYTVLKKNRAAMEGYILKICGLAFTNDNVSARVNAFGPLAFCGRYITLHHQREALVNMLQDVSFPTGWPVQPIIEDLNDSG
;
A
#
# COMPACT_ATOMS: atom_id res chain seq x y z
N MET A 1 16.76 3.14 -11.86
CA MET A 1 17.26 3.53 -10.53
C MET A 1 16.32 4.61 -10.02
N TRP A 2 15.48 4.30 -9.04
CA TRP A 2 14.46 5.23 -8.54
C TRP A 2 15.14 6.33 -7.70
N PRO A 3 14.69 7.59 -7.78
CA PRO A 3 15.32 8.67 -7.05
C PRO A 3 15.22 8.44 -5.54
N GLU A 4 16.35 8.61 -4.88
CA GLU A 4 16.62 8.24 -3.49
C GLU A 4 15.64 8.89 -2.50
N ASN A 5 15.16 8.07 -1.56
CA ASN A 5 14.74 8.46 -0.21
C ASN A 5 13.64 9.53 -0.06
N ASN A 6 12.68 9.61 -0.98
CA ASN A 6 11.55 10.52 -0.81
C ASN A 6 10.20 9.78 -0.88
N ILE A 7 9.66 9.41 0.28
CA ILE A 7 8.30 8.86 0.43
C ILE A 7 7.21 9.79 -0.12
N TYR A 8 7.45 11.10 -0.17
CA TYR A 8 6.52 12.06 -0.77
C TYR A 8 6.46 11.98 -2.30
N LEU A 9 7.48 11.42 -2.97
CA LEU A 9 7.40 11.10 -4.40
C LEU A 9 6.47 9.91 -4.66
N TRP A 10 6.38 8.95 -3.75
CA TRP A 10 5.40 7.86 -3.84
C TRP A 10 3.97 8.39 -3.79
N GLN A 11 3.71 9.32 -2.87
CA GLN A 11 2.42 10.01 -2.78
C GLN A 11 2.14 10.78 -4.07
N ARG A 12 3.11 11.52 -4.63
CA ARG A 12 2.95 12.27 -5.89
C ARG A 12 2.70 11.40 -7.12
N TYR A 13 3.33 10.23 -7.23
CA TYR A 13 3.05 9.32 -8.34
C TYR A 13 1.68 8.63 -8.18
N CYS A 14 1.26 8.27 -6.97
CA CYS A 14 -0.11 7.81 -6.74
C CYS A 14 -1.15 8.94 -6.91
N LEU A 15 -0.79 10.19 -6.59
CA LEU A 15 -1.59 11.42 -6.78
C LEU A 15 -1.64 11.88 -8.24
N SER A 16 -0.75 11.43 -9.13
CA SER A 16 -0.89 11.68 -10.57
C SER A 16 -2.10 10.98 -11.18
N CYS A 17 -2.68 9.98 -10.48
CA CYS A 17 -4.02 9.47 -10.77
C CYS A 17 -5.15 10.27 -10.10
N GLN A 18 -4.87 11.17 -9.15
CA GLN A 18 -5.88 12.00 -8.46
C GLN A 18 -6.26 13.28 -9.23
N SER A 19 -5.77 13.47 -10.46
CA SER A 19 -6.37 14.42 -11.41
C SER A 19 -7.68 13.91 -12.04
N LEU A 20 -8.23 12.80 -11.53
CA LEU A 20 -9.60 12.38 -11.83
C LEU A 20 -10.57 13.34 -11.10
N SER A 21 -11.43 14.01 -11.87
CA SER A 21 -12.40 14.96 -11.33
C SER A 21 -13.21 14.35 -10.18
N ARG A 22 -13.68 15.19 -9.26
CA ARG A 22 -14.44 14.79 -8.05
C ARG A 22 -15.65 13.89 -8.35
N THR A 23 -16.22 14.01 -9.56
CA THR A 23 -17.28 13.14 -10.09
C THR A 23 -16.80 11.74 -10.46
N HIS A 24 -15.58 11.60 -11.00
CA HIS A 24 -14.94 10.32 -11.26
C HIS A 24 -14.60 9.57 -9.97
N LEU A 25 -14.14 10.27 -8.93
CA LEU A 25 -13.87 9.66 -7.62
C LEU A 25 -15.15 9.08 -6.98
N ASN A 26 -16.30 9.77 -7.10
CA ASN A 26 -17.58 9.26 -6.60
C ASN A 26 -18.09 8.02 -7.35
N SER A 27 -17.91 8.00 -8.67
CA SER A 27 -18.21 6.83 -9.51
C SER A 27 -17.34 5.63 -9.14
N VAL A 28 -16.02 5.84 -9.05
CA VAL A 28 -15.06 4.82 -8.62
C VAL A 28 -15.39 4.35 -7.22
N TYR A 29 -15.66 5.24 -6.27
CA TYR A 29 -16.05 4.88 -4.90
C TYR A 29 -17.33 4.02 -4.85
N THR A 30 -18.32 4.31 -5.69
CA THR A 30 -19.56 3.53 -5.77
C THR A 30 -19.31 2.13 -6.33
N VAL A 31 -18.47 2.02 -7.36
CA VAL A 31 -18.04 0.74 -7.93
C VAL A 31 -17.20 -0.05 -6.93
N LEU A 32 -16.28 0.60 -6.20
CA LEU A 32 -15.47 -0.01 -5.15
C LEU A 32 -16.34 -0.54 -4.00
N LYS A 33 -17.33 0.25 -3.57
CA LYS A 33 -18.29 -0.16 -2.53
C LYS A 33 -19.11 -1.37 -2.95
N LYS A 34 -19.53 -1.43 -4.22
CA LYS A 34 -20.29 -2.56 -4.78
C LYS A 34 -19.43 -3.83 -4.94
N ASN A 35 -18.13 -3.67 -5.17
CA ASN A 35 -17.19 -4.78 -5.39
C ASN A 35 -16.28 -5.06 -4.18
N ARG A 36 -16.70 -4.66 -2.98
CA ARG A 36 -15.86 -4.71 -1.77
C ARG A 36 -15.19 -6.07 -1.56
N ALA A 37 -15.93 -7.18 -1.68
CA ALA A 37 -15.38 -8.53 -1.50
C ALA A 37 -14.32 -8.90 -2.56
N ALA A 38 -14.55 -8.50 -3.82
CA ALA A 38 -13.56 -8.72 -4.88
C ALA A 38 -12.31 -7.87 -4.66
N MET A 39 -12.49 -6.62 -4.20
CA MET A 39 -11.40 -5.71 -3.85
C MET A 39 -10.58 -6.23 -2.68
N GLU A 40 -11.21 -6.70 -1.60
CA GLU A 40 -10.53 -7.34 -0.48
C GLU A 40 -9.69 -8.54 -0.97
N GLY A 41 -10.23 -9.35 -1.88
CA GLY A 41 -9.48 -10.44 -2.50
C GLY A 41 -8.25 -9.98 -3.30
N TYR A 42 -8.34 -8.89 -4.08
CA TYR A 42 -7.20 -8.34 -4.82
C TYR A 42 -6.16 -7.71 -3.89
N ILE A 43 -6.61 -6.99 -2.86
CA ILE A 43 -5.76 -6.35 -1.86
C ILE A 43 -4.92 -7.40 -1.14
N LEU A 44 -5.54 -8.48 -0.67
CA LEU A 44 -4.83 -9.57 -0.02
C LEU A 44 -3.85 -10.27 -0.98
N LYS A 45 -4.19 -10.41 -2.25
CA LYS A 45 -3.26 -10.96 -3.26
C LYS A 45 -2.04 -10.07 -3.45
N ILE A 46 -2.23 -8.75 -3.57
CA ILE A 46 -1.12 -7.79 -3.72
C ILE A 46 -0.21 -7.83 -2.49
N CYS A 47 -0.80 -7.76 -1.29
CA CYS A 47 -0.04 -7.83 -0.05
C CYS A 47 0.67 -9.18 0.12
N GLY A 48 0.01 -10.29 -0.20
CA GLY A 48 0.57 -11.63 -0.16
C GLY A 48 1.73 -11.80 -1.14
N LEU A 49 1.59 -11.32 -2.38
CA LEU A 49 2.67 -11.36 -3.38
C LEU A 49 3.90 -10.56 -2.94
N ALA A 50 3.71 -9.41 -2.30
CA ALA A 50 4.81 -8.64 -1.76
C ALA A 50 5.44 -9.32 -0.53
N PHE A 51 4.63 -9.98 0.30
CA PHE A 51 5.09 -10.68 1.50
C PHE A 51 5.94 -11.91 1.16
N THR A 52 5.54 -12.70 0.16
CA THR A 52 6.25 -13.94 -0.21
C THR A 52 7.39 -13.73 -1.19
N ASN A 53 7.63 -12.49 -1.64
CA ASN A 53 8.73 -12.19 -2.55
C ASN A 53 10.06 -12.16 -1.79
N ASP A 54 11.03 -12.95 -2.23
CA ASP A 54 12.38 -13.01 -1.66
C ASP A 54 13.31 -11.92 -2.19
N ASN A 55 12.96 -11.28 -3.30
CA ASN A 55 13.73 -10.19 -3.88
C ASN A 55 13.47 -8.86 -3.13
N VAL A 56 14.50 -8.37 -2.44
CA VAL A 56 14.44 -7.12 -1.66
C VAL A 56 14.01 -5.92 -2.50
N SER A 57 14.52 -5.77 -3.73
CA SER A 57 14.14 -4.67 -4.62
C SER A 57 12.68 -4.75 -5.04
N ALA A 58 12.15 -5.95 -5.28
CA ALA A 58 10.73 -6.15 -5.58
C ALA A 58 9.84 -5.78 -4.39
N ARG A 59 10.24 -6.12 -3.16
CA ARG A 59 9.51 -5.72 -1.94
C ARG A 59 9.47 -4.21 -1.76
N VAL A 60 10.61 -3.53 -1.95
CA VAL A 60 10.67 -2.06 -1.92
C VAL A 60 9.78 -1.45 -3.00
N ASN A 61 9.79 -1.99 -4.22
CA ASN A 61 8.94 -1.51 -5.31
C ASN A 61 7.44 -1.69 -5.01
N ALA A 62 7.08 -2.59 -4.09
CA ALA A 62 5.70 -2.81 -3.68
C ALA A 62 5.20 -1.82 -2.62
N PHE A 63 6.04 -0.95 -2.06
CA PHE A 63 5.64 -0.05 -0.96
C PHE A 63 4.46 0.86 -1.30
N GLY A 64 4.45 1.47 -2.50
CA GLY A 64 3.31 2.26 -2.96
C GLY A 64 1.99 1.46 -3.01
N PRO A 65 1.95 0.32 -3.73
CA PRO A 65 0.81 -0.59 -3.69
C PRO A 65 0.38 -1.02 -2.29
N LEU A 66 1.32 -1.32 -1.40
CA LEU A 66 1.04 -1.72 -0.02
C LEU A 66 0.43 -0.59 0.80
N ALA A 67 0.91 0.64 0.66
CA ALA A 67 0.35 1.82 1.32
C ALA A 67 -1.10 2.08 0.87
N PHE A 68 -1.39 1.91 -0.42
CA PHE A 68 -2.76 2.04 -0.91
C PHE A 68 -3.66 0.90 -0.44
N CYS A 69 -3.21 -0.35 -0.61
CA CYS A 69 -4.03 -1.54 -0.35
C CYS A 69 -4.26 -1.77 1.15
N GLY A 70 -3.25 -1.51 1.98
CA GLY A 70 -3.28 -1.85 3.39
C GLY A 70 -4.33 -1.08 4.21
N ARG A 71 -4.73 0.12 3.77
CA ARG A 71 -5.85 0.91 4.33
C ARG A 71 -7.18 0.17 4.32
N TYR A 72 -7.33 -0.81 3.44
CA TYR A 72 -8.57 -1.56 3.25
C TYR A 72 -8.50 -2.96 3.89
N ILE A 73 -7.37 -3.32 4.51
CA ILE A 73 -7.25 -4.57 5.28
C ILE A 73 -7.98 -4.38 6.61
N THR A 74 -9.01 -5.18 6.84
CA THR A 74 -9.85 -5.08 8.05
C THR A 74 -9.35 -5.96 9.20
N LEU A 75 -8.67 -7.07 8.89
CA LEU A 75 -8.21 -8.03 9.91
C LEU A 75 -6.88 -7.57 10.53
N HIS A 76 -6.88 -7.48 11.86
CA HIS A 76 -5.73 -7.01 12.64
C HIS A 76 -4.44 -7.77 12.34
N HIS A 77 -4.49 -9.11 12.40
CA HIS A 77 -3.32 -9.96 12.16
C HIS A 77 -2.71 -9.79 10.76
N GLN A 78 -3.51 -9.44 9.75
CA GLN A 78 -3.01 -9.17 8.39
C GLN A 78 -2.29 -7.83 8.33
N ARG A 79 -2.78 -6.82 9.06
CA ARG A 79 -2.08 -5.53 9.19
C ARG A 79 -0.77 -5.69 9.96
N GLU A 80 -0.78 -6.42 11.07
CA GLU A 80 0.44 -6.70 11.84
C GLU A 80 1.50 -7.43 11.00
N ALA A 81 1.09 -8.46 10.24
CA ALA A 81 1.99 -9.16 9.34
C ALA A 81 2.61 -8.21 8.29
N LEU A 82 1.81 -7.28 7.75
CA LEU A 82 2.28 -6.27 6.81
C LEU A 82 3.23 -5.24 7.47
N VAL A 83 2.95 -4.82 8.69
CA VAL A 83 3.84 -3.92 9.46
C VAL A 83 5.18 -4.58 9.73
N ASN A 84 5.20 -5.83 10.20
CA ASN A 84 6.44 -6.58 10.44
C ASN A 84 7.25 -6.73 9.14
N MET A 85 6.58 -7.10 8.06
CA MET A 85 7.15 -7.19 6.71
C MET A 85 7.80 -5.88 6.27
N LEU A 86 7.15 -4.73 6.48
CA LEU A 86 7.68 -3.41 6.15
C LEU A 86 8.91 -3.07 7.00
N GLN A 87 8.86 -3.36 8.31
CA GLN A 87 9.99 -3.14 9.23
C GLN A 87 11.21 -3.98 8.83
N ASP A 88 11.00 -5.27 8.53
CA ASP A 88 12.04 -6.21 8.12
C ASP A 88 12.75 -5.78 6.84
N VAL A 89 12.03 -5.16 5.89
CA VAL A 89 12.65 -4.61 4.67
C VAL A 89 13.33 -3.29 4.96
N SER A 90 12.71 -2.42 5.77
CA SER A 90 13.21 -1.07 6.01
C SER A 90 14.58 -1.05 6.67
N PHE A 91 14.86 -1.96 7.61
CA PHE A 91 16.10 -1.99 8.37
C PHE A 91 17.33 -2.23 7.48
N PRO A 92 17.41 -3.30 6.66
CA PRO A 92 18.55 -3.54 5.79
C PRO A 92 18.63 -2.58 4.60
N THR A 93 17.52 -1.98 4.15
CA THR A 93 17.52 -1.15 2.94
C THR A 93 17.58 0.36 3.20
N GLY A 94 17.29 0.81 4.43
CA GLY A 94 17.19 2.22 4.78
C GLY A 94 15.99 2.96 4.19
N TRP A 95 14.98 2.25 3.67
CA TRP A 95 13.81 2.88 3.07
C TRP A 95 12.83 3.33 4.17
N PRO A 96 12.32 4.58 4.13
CA PRO A 96 11.41 5.09 5.14
C PRO A 96 10.02 4.49 4.98
N VAL A 97 9.63 3.56 5.87
CA VAL A 97 8.31 2.90 5.84
C VAL A 97 7.34 3.43 6.89
N GLN A 98 7.81 4.27 7.81
CA GLN A 98 7.07 4.77 8.97
C GLN A 98 5.75 5.45 8.58
N PRO A 99 5.70 6.33 7.56
CA PRO A 99 4.44 6.90 7.11
C PRO A 99 3.44 5.87 6.60
N ILE A 100 3.91 4.74 6.06
CA ILE A 100 3.04 3.63 5.65
C ILE A 100 2.50 2.93 6.90
N ILE A 101 3.37 2.63 7.86
CA ILE A 101 2.99 1.95 9.12
C ILE A 101 2.00 2.78 9.92
N GLU A 102 2.22 4.09 10.04
CA GLU A 102 1.32 5.04 10.71
C GLU A 102 -0.06 5.01 10.06
N ASP A 103 -0.13 5.13 8.73
CA ASP A 103 -1.38 5.08 7.96
C ASP A 103 -2.11 3.72 8.07
N LEU A 104 -1.38 2.60 8.20
CA LEU A 104 -1.95 1.28 8.47
C LEU A 104 -2.55 1.17 9.87
N ASN A 105 -1.93 1.81 10.86
CA ASN A 105 -2.38 1.79 12.25
C ASN A 105 -3.58 2.73 12.47
N ASP A 106 -3.61 3.87 11.77
CA ASP A 106 -4.70 4.85 11.83
C ASP A 106 -5.97 4.38 11.11
N SER A 107 -5.86 3.39 10.22
CA SER A 107 -6.98 2.80 9.47
C SER A 107 -7.80 1.76 10.27
N GLY A 108 -7.55 1.63 11.58
CA GLY A 108 -8.12 0.64 12.50
C GLY A 108 -9.38 1.08 13.24
#